data_AF-A0A914A584-F1
#
_entry.id   AF-A0A914A584-F1
#
_cell.length_a   1.000
_cell.length_b   1.000
_cell.length_c   1.000
_cell.angle_alpha   90.00
_cell.angle_beta   90.00
_cell.angle_gamma   90.00
#
_symmetry.space_group_name_H-M   'P 1'
#
loop_
_entity.id
_entity.type
_entity.pdbx_description
1 polymer ?
#
loop_
_entity_poly.entity_id
_entity_poly.type
_entity_poly.pdbx_seq_one_letter_code
_entity_poly.pdbx_strand_id
1 'polypeptide(L)'
;MHRAYQPITPANNKLLKKRWDDRRFDRHRQKVRSAQAVIDNKPPQTYMHLHLKLKKLQVEEERLAIIERDNRILLEKMCYIMRTRGRVDCENDYEQKSLNRTKRQREILRVTHENQAILRRILSKEANYSHQQWEHEWALNKQYMANIAKYPQNYTLTKNERKFYEHQQQQQQQQRQQQRQEAAKNSKVETMKSVIHKIYIFYFIFQVSQHKIYAQCVY
;
A
#
# COMPACT_ATOMS: atom_id res chain seq x y z
N MET A 1 -68.45 -83.81 40.74
CA MET A 1 -67.03 -84.25 40.69
C MET A 1 -66.26 -83.99 42.00
N HIS A 2 -66.65 -84.60 43.14
CA HIS A 2 -65.85 -84.57 44.39
C HIS A 2 -65.24 -85.95 44.73
N ARG A 3 -65.68 -87.02 44.06
CA ARG A 3 -65.24 -88.39 44.30
C ARG A 3 -63.74 -88.60 43.98
N ALA A 4 -63.23 -87.95 42.93
CA ALA A 4 -61.84 -88.00 42.48
C ALA A 4 -60.87 -87.08 43.23
N TYR A 5 -61.35 -86.14 44.04
CA TYR A 5 -60.49 -85.30 44.88
C TYR A 5 -59.79 -86.19 45.92
N GLN A 6 -58.53 -85.97 46.28
CA GLN A 6 -57.83 -86.74 47.32
C GLN A 6 -57.22 -85.74 48.31
N PRO A 7 -57.75 -85.61 49.54
CA PRO A 7 -57.24 -84.64 50.49
C PRO A 7 -55.90 -85.14 51.06
N ILE A 8 -54.94 -84.23 51.18
CA ILE A 8 -53.60 -84.52 51.73
C ILE A 8 -53.68 -84.77 53.25
N THR A 9 -54.67 -84.18 53.92
CA THR A 9 -54.94 -84.37 55.34
C THR A 9 -56.23 -85.17 55.54
N PRO A 10 -56.32 -86.07 56.54
CA PRO A 10 -57.54 -86.82 56.81
C PRO A 10 -58.71 -85.86 57.13
N ALA A 11 -59.88 -86.14 56.59
CA ALA A 11 -61.08 -85.32 56.79
C ALA A 11 -62.34 -86.19 56.78
N ASN A 12 -63.23 -85.96 57.76
CA ASN A 12 -64.50 -86.69 57.90
C ASN A 12 -65.44 -86.46 56.71
N ASN A 13 -65.45 -85.25 56.13
CA ASN A 13 -66.26 -84.92 54.96
C ASN A 13 -65.40 -84.41 53.80
N LYS A 14 -65.28 -85.26 52.77
CA LYS A 14 -64.44 -85.03 51.59
C LYS A 14 -64.94 -83.90 50.69
N LEU A 15 -66.25 -83.69 50.61
CA LEU A 15 -66.86 -82.63 49.80
C LEU A 15 -66.55 -81.24 50.39
N LEU A 16 -66.73 -81.09 51.70
CA LEU A 16 -66.43 -79.84 52.39
C LEU A 16 -64.93 -79.54 52.31
N LYS A 17 -64.09 -80.54 52.54
CA LYS A 17 -62.64 -80.40 52.45
C LYS A 17 -62.17 -79.89 51.09
N LYS A 18 -62.73 -80.45 49.99
CA LYS A 18 -62.47 -79.96 48.63
C LYS A 18 -62.80 -78.47 48.48
N ARG A 19 -63.99 -78.07 48.90
CA ARG A 19 -64.47 -76.68 48.77
C ARG A 19 -63.56 -75.69 49.51
N TRP A 20 -63.07 -76.05 50.69
CA TRP A 20 -62.15 -75.22 51.47
C TRP A 20 -60.78 -75.10 50.82
N ASP A 21 -60.26 -76.20 50.29
CA ASP A 21 -58.96 -76.22 49.61
C ASP A 21 -59.01 -75.44 48.29
N ASP A 22 -60.07 -75.60 47.50
CA ASP A 22 -60.32 -74.82 46.28
C ASP A 22 -60.35 -73.31 46.61
N ARG A 23 -61.12 -72.91 47.65
CA ARG A 23 -61.20 -71.50 48.09
C ARG A 23 -59.86 -70.96 48.60
N ARG A 24 -59.07 -71.78 49.29
CA ARG A 24 -57.74 -71.41 49.77
C ARG A 24 -56.78 -71.21 48.60
N PHE A 25 -56.84 -72.09 47.61
CA PHE A 25 -56.05 -72.02 46.38
C PHE A 25 -56.41 -70.75 45.60
N ASP A 26 -57.70 -70.47 45.39
CA ASP A 26 -58.17 -69.28 44.69
C ASP A 26 -57.70 -68.00 45.40
N ARG A 27 -57.83 -67.94 46.73
CA ARG A 27 -57.34 -66.80 47.53
C ARG A 27 -55.82 -66.64 47.42
N HIS A 28 -55.05 -67.72 47.42
CA HIS A 28 -53.60 -67.66 47.23
C HIS A 28 -53.25 -67.13 45.84
N ARG A 29 -53.91 -67.64 44.79
CA ARG A 29 -53.71 -67.19 43.41
C ARG A 29 -54.08 -65.72 43.24
N GLN A 30 -55.13 -65.24 43.89
CA GLN A 30 -55.47 -63.81 43.93
C GLN A 30 -54.35 -62.99 44.56
N LYS A 31 -53.80 -63.41 45.72
CA LYS A 31 -52.69 -62.71 46.37
C LYS A 31 -51.43 -62.66 45.53
N VAL A 32 -51.10 -63.76 44.84
CA VAL A 32 -49.95 -63.81 43.92
C VAL A 32 -50.16 -62.87 42.74
N ARG A 33 -51.37 -62.84 42.16
CA ARG A 33 -51.72 -61.93 41.06
C ARG A 33 -51.70 -60.46 41.47
N SER A 34 -52.12 -60.15 42.70
CA SER A 34 -52.17 -58.79 43.23
C SER A 34 -50.83 -58.32 43.82
N ALA A 35 -49.82 -59.19 43.89
CA ALA A 35 -48.52 -58.83 44.45
C ALA A 35 -47.79 -57.89 43.48
N GLN A 36 -47.47 -56.67 43.93
CA GLN A 36 -46.67 -55.72 43.17
C GLN A 36 -45.17 -55.97 43.40
N ALA A 37 -44.36 -55.67 42.39
CA ALA A 37 -42.90 -55.69 42.55
C ALA A 37 -42.46 -54.57 43.50
N VAL A 38 -41.63 -54.91 44.49
CA VAL A 38 -41.09 -53.98 45.49
C VAL A 38 -39.84 -53.25 44.97
N ILE A 39 -39.15 -53.82 43.98
CA ILE A 39 -37.91 -53.30 43.43
C ILE A 39 -38.17 -52.91 41.98
N ASP A 40 -37.76 -51.68 41.61
CA ASP A 40 -37.79 -51.24 40.22
C ASP A 40 -36.74 -52.02 39.42
N ASN A 41 -37.20 -52.74 38.40
CA ASN A 41 -36.38 -53.51 37.48
C ASN A 41 -36.35 -52.88 36.07
N LYS A 42 -36.78 -51.62 35.94
CA LYS A 42 -36.71 -50.91 34.66
C LYS A 42 -35.25 -50.58 34.32
N PRO A 43 -34.91 -50.61 33.02
CA PRO A 43 -33.60 -50.17 32.57
C PRO A 43 -33.43 -48.66 32.86
N PRO A 44 -32.21 -48.21 33.21
CA PRO A 44 -31.93 -46.79 33.40
C PRO A 44 -32.12 -46.02 32.09
N GLN A 45 -32.38 -44.71 32.21
CA GLN A 45 -32.52 -43.83 31.04
C GLN A 45 -31.22 -43.78 30.24
N THR A 46 -31.29 -44.09 28.95
CA THR A 46 -30.17 -43.96 28.03
C THR A 46 -30.15 -42.55 27.42
N TYR A 47 -28.97 -41.95 27.33
CA TYR A 47 -28.80 -40.64 26.69
C TYR A 47 -28.18 -40.78 25.31
N MET A 48 -28.70 -40.00 24.34
CA MET A 48 -28.27 -40.05 22.94
C MET A 48 -26.77 -39.76 22.76
N HIS A 49 -26.18 -38.91 23.60
CA HIS A 49 -24.76 -38.56 23.52
C HIS A 49 -23.81 -39.71 23.92
N LEU A 50 -24.30 -40.77 24.58
CA LEU A 50 -23.52 -41.99 24.85
C LEU A 50 -23.42 -42.88 23.60
N HIS A 51 -24.48 -42.88 22.77
CA HIS A 51 -24.54 -43.69 21.56
C HIS A 51 -24.00 -42.95 20.33
N LEU A 52 -24.13 -41.61 20.30
CA LEU A 52 -23.74 -40.76 19.18
C LEU A 52 -22.74 -39.68 19.62
N LYS A 53 -21.54 -39.74 19.05
CA LYS A 53 -20.52 -38.70 19.21
C LYS A 53 -20.78 -37.55 18.23
N LEU A 54 -21.74 -36.69 18.58
CA LEU A 54 -22.19 -35.57 17.72
C LEU A 54 -21.04 -34.69 17.21
N LYS A 55 -20.06 -34.35 18.08
CA LYS A 55 -18.91 -33.53 17.66
C LYS A 55 -18.02 -34.20 16.62
N LYS A 56 -17.88 -35.53 16.69
CA LYS A 56 -17.11 -36.29 15.70
C LYS A 56 -17.80 -36.25 14.33
N LEU A 57 -19.12 -36.43 14.31
CA LEU A 57 -19.92 -36.34 13.08
C LEU A 57 -19.82 -34.95 12.45
N GLN A 58 -19.96 -33.90 13.27
CA GLN A 58 -19.82 -32.52 12.80
C GLN A 58 -18.45 -32.24 12.16
N VAL A 59 -17.36 -32.66 12.79
CA VAL A 59 -16.00 -32.43 12.26
C VAL A 59 -15.78 -33.18 10.94
N GLU A 60 -16.32 -34.38 10.80
CA GLU A 60 -16.22 -35.13 9.55
C GLU A 60 -17.03 -34.45 8.43
N GLU A 61 -18.22 -33.95 8.74
CA GLU A 61 -19.05 -33.19 7.80
C GLU A 61 -18.35 -31.89 7.34
N GLU A 62 -17.78 -31.13 8.28
CA GLU A 62 -16.99 -29.92 7.98
C GLU A 62 -15.79 -30.25 7.07
N ARG A 63 -15.10 -31.37 7.33
CA ARG A 63 -13.98 -31.84 6.52
C ARG A 63 -14.41 -32.22 5.11
N LEU A 64 -15.52 -32.96 4.97
CA LEU A 64 -16.06 -33.34 3.67
C LEU A 64 -16.51 -32.11 2.87
N ALA A 65 -17.15 -31.13 3.51
CA ALA A 65 -17.54 -29.88 2.87
C ALA A 65 -16.35 -29.05 2.34
N ILE A 66 -15.20 -29.10 3.04
CA ILE A 66 -13.95 -28.50 2.55
C ILE A 66 -13.46 -29.24 1.30
N ILE A 67 -13.38 -30.58 1.37
CA ILE A 67 -12.91 -31.40 0.25
C ILE A 67 -13.80 -31.19 -1.00
N GLU A 68 -15.12 -31.14 -0.83
CA GLU A 68 -16.05 -30.91 -1.94
C GLU A 68 -15.88 -29.52 -2.57
N ARG A 69 -15.70 -28.47 -1.74
CA ARG A 69 -15.42 -27.12 -2.22
C ARG A 69 -14.13 -27.07 -3.03
N ASP A 70 -13.07 -27.66 -2.50
CA ASP A 70 -11.76 -27.66 -3.14
C ASP A 70 -11.78 -28.46 -4.45
N ASN A 71 -12.44 -29.62 -4.46
CA ASN A 71 -12.66 -30.41 -5.66
C ASN A 71 -13.45 -29.64 -6.72
N ARG A 72 -14.49 -28.90 -6.32
CA ARG A 72 -15.25 -28.04 -7.25
C ARG A 72 -14.37 -26.97 -7.87
N ILE A 73 -13.58 -26.26 -7.07
CA ILE A 73 -12.66 -25.20 -7.55
C ILE A 73 -11.62 -25.81 -8.49
N LEU A 74 -11.06 -26.97 -8.14
CA LEU A 74 -10.09 -27.67 -8.96
C LEU A 74 -10.68 -28.04 -10.32
N LEU A 75 -11.88 -28.64 -10.33
CA LEU A 75 -12.58 -29.01 -11.56
C LEU A 75 -12.87 -27.80 -12.43
N GLU A 76 -13.35 -26.70 -11.85
CA GLU A 76 -13.59 -25.45 -12.56
C GLU A 76 -12.32 -24.92 -13.24
N LYS A 77 -11.19 -24.91 -12.51
CA LYS A 77 -9.89 -24.53 -13.06
C LYS A 77 -9.42 -25.47 -14.16
N MET A 78 -9.59 -26.79 -13.99
CA MET A 78 -9.25 -27.77 -15.03
C MET A 78 -10.10 -27.57 -16.28
N CYS A 79 -11.42 -27.40 -16.13
CA CYS A 79 -12.31 -27.11 -17.25
C CYS A 79 -11.91 -25.82 -17.99
N TYR A 80 -11.53 -24.78 -17.24
CA TYR A 80 -11.04 -23.53 -17.80
C TYR A 80 -9.76 -23.72 -18.62
N ILE A 81 -8.78 -24.45 -18.08
CA ILE A 81 -7.52 -24.77 -18.78
C ILE A 81 -7.78 -25.57 -20.06
N MET A 82 -8.63 -26.61 -19.97
CA MET A 82 -9.01 -27.45 -21.10
C MET A 82 -9.68 -26.63 -22.22
N ARG A 83 -10.57 -25.69 -21.85
CA ARG A 83 -11.26 -24.81 -22.80
C ARG A 83 -10.31 -23.80 -23.46
N THR A 84 -9.38 -23.25 -22.69
CA THR A 84 -8.47 -22.17 -23.12
C THR A 84 -7.17 -22.70 -23.77
N ARG A 85 -7.06 -24.03 -23.96
CA ARG A 85 -5.88 -24.73 -24.53
C ARG A 85 -4.56 -24.47 -23.81
N GLY A 86 -4.61 -24.15 -22.51
CA GLY A 86 -3.41 -24.03 -21.67
C GLY A 86 -2.45 -22.91 -22.06
N ARG A 87 -2.94 -21.82 -22.66
CA ARG A 87 -2.11 -20.63 -22.91
C ARG A 87 -1.83 -19.94 -21.56
N VAL A 88 -0.71 -20.30 -20.93
CA VAL A 88 -0.24 -19.69 -19.69
C VAL A 88 0.36 -18.33 -20.06
N ASP A 89 -0.27 -17.25 -19.62
CA ASP A 89 0.39 -15.98 -19.45
C ASP A 89 1.36 -16.12 -18.26
N CYS A 90 2.65 -16.20 -18.54
CA CYS A 90 3.68 -16.20 -17.50
C CYS A 90 3.78 -14.85 -16.76
N GLU A 91 2.87 -13.92 -17.05
CA GLU A 91 2.80 -12.58 -16.51
C GLU A 91 1.92 -12.61 -15.25
N ASN A 92 2.55 -12.94 -14.13
CA ASN A 92 1.92 -12.83 -12.83
C ASN A 92 1.98 -11.36 -12.39
N ASP A 93 0.84 -10.65 -12.44
CA ASP A 93 0.70 -9.26 -11.98
C ASP A 93 0.68 -9.17 -10.43
N TYR A 94 1.68 -9.78 -9.81
CA TYR A 94 1.87 -9.78 -8.37
C TYR A 94 2.88 -8.70 -7.98
N GLU A 95 2.41 -7.67 -7.29
CA GLU A 95 3.30 -6.72 -6.62
C GLU A 95 4.11 -7.45 -5.54
N GLN A 96 5.44 -7.53 -5.69
CA GLN A 96 6.31 -8.05 -4.64
C GLN A 96 6.17 -7.22 -3.35
N LYS A 97 5.44 -7.78 -2.37
CA LYS A 97 5.31 -7.19 -1.03
C LYS A 97 6.59 -7.47 -0.24
N SER A 98 7.48 -6.48 -0.17
CA SER A 98 8.59 -6.51 0.78
C SER A 98 8.06 -6.40 2.21
N LEU A 99 8.44 -7.34 3.08
CA LEU A 99 8.19 -7.31 4.54
C LEU A 99 8.64 -5.98 5.18
N ASN A 100 9.58 -5.26 4.56
CA ASN A 100 10.13 -4.00 5.06
C ASN A 100 9.50 -2.73 4.44
N ARG A 101 8.45 -2.85 3.60
CA ARG A 101 7.84 -1.71 2.89
C ARG A 101 7.37 -0.62 3.85
N THR A 102 6.68 -1.00 4.93
CA THR A 102 6.17 -0.08 5.95
C THR A 102 7.28 0.61 6.75
N LYS A 103 8.32 -0.13 7.15
CA LYS A 103 9.48 0.43 7.84
C LYS A 103 10.24 1.42 6.95
N ARG A 104 10.48 1.05 5.68
CA ARG A 104 11.12 1.92 4.69
C ARG A 104 10.31 3.20 4.47
N GLN A 105 8.99 3.10 4.35
CA GLN A 105 8.12 4.26 4.14
C GLN A 105 8.16 5.24 5.34
N ARG A 106 8.15 4.72 6.58
CA ARG A 106 8.30 5.56 7.78
C ARG A 106 9.65 6.26 7.82
N GLU A 107 10.73 5.55 7.49
CA GLU A 107 12.07 6.14 7.50
C GLU A 107 12.22 7.23 6.42
N ILE A 108 11.68 7.00 5.22
CA ILE A 108 11.65 8.03 4.16
C ILE A 108 10.92 9.28 4.65
N LEU A 109 9.73 9.14 5.25
CA LEU A 109 8.98 10.28 5.77
C LEU A 109 9.75 11.04 6.85
N ARG A 110 10.38 10.31 7.79
CA ARG A 110 11.21 10.90 8.84
C ARG A 110 12.37 11.69 8.26
N VAL A 111 13.18 11.07 7.40
CA VAL A 111 14.34 11.71 6.75
C VAL A 111 13.91 12.92 5.94
N THR A 112 12.79 12.82 5.21
CA THR A 112 12.28 13.95 4.41
C THR A 112 11.88 15.13 5.30
N HIS A 113 11.21 14.85 6.43
CA HIS A 113 10.83 15.88 7.38
C HIS A 113 12.04 16.54 8.06
N GLU A 114 13.03 15.74 8.47
CA GLU A 114 14.29 16.23 9.04
C GLU A 114 15.04 17.11 8.03
N ASN A 115 15.14 16.67 6.77
CA ASN A 115 15.78 17.44 5.69
C ASN A 115 15.06 18.77 5.43
N GLN A 116 13.72 18.79 5.44
CA GLN A 116 12.95 20.03 5.31
C GLN A 116 13.17 20.99 6.49
N ALA A 117 13.32 20.47 7.70
CA ALA A 117 13.63 21.29 8.88
C ALA A 117 15.05 21.88 8.78
N ILE A 118 16.03 21.10 8.34
CA ILE A 118 17.40 21.56 8.09
C ILE A 118 17.41 22.64 7.01
N LEU A 119 16.73 22.41 5.89
CA LEU A 119 16.64 23.37 4.80
C LEU A 119 16.04 24.71 5.27
N ARG A 120 14.95 24.67 6.06
CA ARG A 120 14.37 25.88 6.64
C ARG A 120 15.35 26.62 7.56
N ARG A 121 16.15 25.92 8.36
CA ARG A 121 17.18 26.53 9.21
C ARG A 121 18.30 27.17 8.38
N ILE A 122 18.74 26.52 7.31
CA ILE A 122 19.75 27.08 6.40
C ILE A 122 19.22 28.34 5.72
N LEU A 123 18.00 28.29 5.19
CA LEU A 123 17.41 29.42 4.46
C LEU A 123 17.06 30.61 5.37
N SER A 124 16.65 30.36 6.61
CA SER A 124 16.36 31.42 7.58
C SER A 124 17.62 32.06 8.17
N LYS A 125 18.78 31.40 8.07
CA LYS A 125 20.02 31.94 8.61
C LYS A 125 20.63 32.94 7.62
N GLU A 126 20.66 34.20 8.02
CA GLU A 126 21.38 35.23 7.28
C GLU A 126 22.89 34.93 7.25
N ALA A 127 23.54 35.27 6.13
CA ALA A 127 24.97 35.12 5.97
C ALA A 127 25.68 36.01 7.00
N ASN A 128 26.51 35.40 7.87
CA ASN A 128 27.27 36.14 8.88
C ASN A 128 28.36 37.04 8.27
N TYR A 129 28.79 36.71 7.06
CA TYR A 129 29.87 37.40 6.37
C TYR A 129 29.37 37.98 5.05
N SER A 130 29.62 39.27 4.84
CA SER A 130 29.30 39.94 3.58
C SER A 130 30.36 39.59 2.54
N HIS A 131 29.97 38.86 1.50
CA HIS A 131 30.86 38.53 0.38
C HIS A 131 31.44 39.78 -0.29
N GLN A 132 30.68 40.87 -0.35
CA GLN A 132 31.14 42.15 -0.91
C GLN A 132 32.25 42.77 -0.05
N GLN A 133 32.09 42.71 1.27
CA GLN A 133 33.10 43.20 2.19
C GLN A 133 34.37 42.36 2.11
N TRP A 134 34.24 41.04 2.07
CA TRP A 134 35.37 40.13 1.91
C TRP A 134 36.11 40.31 0.58
N GLU A 135 35.38 40.55 -0.51
CA GLU A 135 35.99 40.83 -1.81
C GLU A 135 36.77 42.15 -1.78
N HIS A 136 36.21 43.18 -1.13
CA HIS A 136 36.89 44.45 -0.93
C HIS A 136 38.15 44.31 -0.06
N GLU A 137 38.03 43.66 1.10
CA GLU A 137 39.15 43.38 2.00
C GLU A 137 40.22 42.52 1.31
N TRP A 138 39.83 41.52 0.52
CA TRP A 138 40.75 40.72 -0.28
C TRP A 138 41.50 41.55 -1.31
N ALA A 139 40.81 42.46 -2.00
CA ALA A 139 41.45 43.37 -2.96
C ALA A 139 42.47 44.30 -2.28
N LEU A 140 42.13 44.87 -1.11
CA LEU A 140 43.04 45.67 -0.29
C LEU A 140 44.24 44.84 0.18
N ASN A 141 43.99 43.65 0.70
CA ASN A 141 45.05 42.75 1.18
C ASN A 141 45.99 42.34 0.04
N LYS A 142 45.45 42.13 -1.17
CA LYS A 142 46.24 41.88 -2.37
C LYS A 142 47.12 43.08 -2.73
N GLN A 143 46.62 44.30 -2.56
CA GLN A 143 47.45 45.51 -2.72
C GLN A 143 48.53 45.61 -1.63
N TYR A 144 48.19 45.38 -0.36
CA TYR A 144 49.19 45.36 0.71
C TYR A 144 50.26 44.30 0.47
N MET A 145 49.87 43.10 0.03
CA MET A 145 50.81 42.06 -0.37
C MET A 145 51.71 42.52 -1.51
N ALA A 146 51.19 43.18 -2.54
CA ALA A 146 52.00 43.71 -3.64
C ALA A 146 52.96 44.81 -3.18
N ASN A 147 52.53 45.67 -2.25
CA ASN A 147 53.32 46.79 -1.74
C ASN A 147 54.45 46.34 -0.80
N ILE A 148 54.23 45.28 -0.01
CA ILE A 148 55.21 44.74 0.96
C ILE A 148 56.10 43.67 0.30
N ALA A 149 55.71 43.14 -0.86
CA ALA A 149 56.45 42.11 -1.55
C ALA A 149 57.82 42.63 -2.03
N LYS A 150 58.89 41.97 -1.55
CA LYS A 150 60.27 42.22 -1.98
C LYS A 150 60.52 41.86 -3.46
N TYR A 151 59.72 40.97 -4.02
CA TYR A 151 59.84 40.47 -5.39
C TYR A 151 58.48 40.53 -6.09
N PRO A 152 58.42 40.80 -7.41
CA PRO A 152 57.16 40.95 -8.14
C PRO A 152 56.32 39.67 -8.09
N GLN A 153 54.99 39.79 -8.09
CA GLN A 153 54.02 38.68 -7.87
C GLN A 153 54.23 37.44 -8.77
N ASN A 154 54.90 37.59 -9.90
CA ASN A 154 55.21 36.56 -10.89
C ASN A 154 56.60 35.92 -10.72
N TYR A 155 57.32 36.22 -9.64
CA TYR A 155 58.65 35.72 -9.33
C TYR A 155 58.69 34.20 -9.09
N THR A 156 57.66 33.63 -8.45
CA THR A 156 57.55 32.19 -8.14
C THR A 156 56.97 31.35 -9.28
N LEU A 157 56.44 31.99 -10.34
CA LEU A 157 55.84 31.27 -11.47
C LEU A 157 56.92 30.68 -12.37
N THR A 158 56.77 29.41 -12.71
CA THR A 158 57.60 28.73 -13.71
C THR A 158 57.36 29.33 -15.11
N LYS A 159 58.32 29.15 -16.04
CA LYS A 159 58.20 29.68 -17.42
C LYS A 159 56.91 29.22 -18.12
N ASN A 160 56.44 28.01 -17.84
CA ASN A 160 55.24 27.45 -18.44
C ASN A 160 53.97 28.08 -17.87
N GLU A 161 53.94 28.34 -16.56
CA GLU A 161 52.80 29.00 -15.90
C GLU A 161 52.66 30.45 -16.36
N ARG A 162 53.76 31.19 -16.55
CA ARG A 162 53.70 32.57 -17.09
C ARG A 162 53.08 32.61 -18.48
N LYS A 163 53.54 31.74 -19.39
CA LYS A 163 52.98 31.63 -20.75
C LYS A 163 51.49 31.28 -20.72
N PHE A 164 51.08 30.42 -19.79
CA PHE A 164 49.68 30.05 -19.61
C PHE A 164 48.82 31.25 -19.19
N TYR A 165 49.24 32.00 -18.16
CA TYR A 165 48.52 33.20 -17.71
C TYR A 165 48.48 34.31 -18.78
N GLU A 166 49.58 34.53 -19.50
CA GLU A 166 49.64 35.49 -20.60
C GLU A 166 48.67 35.13 -21.73
N HIS A 167 48.62 33.85 -22.11
CA HIS A 167 47.69 33.37 -23.13
C HIS A 167 46.23 33.51 -22.69
N GLN A 168 45.94 33.20 -21.43
CA GLN A 168 44.59 33.33 -20.86
C GLN A 168 44.12 34.80 -20.82
N GLN A 169 45.01 35.73 -20.49
CA GLN A 169 44.71 37.17 -20.52
C GLN A 169 44.44 37.67 -21.95
N GLN A 170 45.22 37.22 -22.93
CA GLN A 170 45.00 37.56 -24.34
C GLN A 170 43.66 37.04 -24.85
N GLN A 171 43.30 35.79 -24.53
CA GLN A 171 41.99 35.22 -24.89
C GLN A 171 40.83 36.03 -24.29
N GLN A 172 40.91 36.42 -23.02
CA GLN A 172 39.87 37.26 -22.40
C GLN A 172 39.78 38.65 -23.04
N GLN A 173 40.91 39.26 -23.41
CA GLN A 173 40.89 40.54 -24.12
C GLN A 173 40.25 40.42 -25.50
N GLN A 174 40.55 39.35 -26.24
CA GLN A 174 39.93 39.07 -27.54
C GLN A 174 38.42 38.85 -27.41
N GLN A 175 37.97 38.06 -26.42
CA GLN A 175 36.55 37.86 -26.14
C GLN A 175 35.83 39.18 -25.78
N ARG A 176 36.43 40.02 -24.92
CA ARG A 176 35.89 41.35 -24.59
C ARG A 176 35.80 42.27 -25.82
N GLN A 177 36.78 42.22 -26.71
CA GLN A 177 36.76 42.98 -27.96
C GLN A 177 35.68 42.48 -28.91
N GLN A 178 35.51 41.16 -29.06
CA GLN A 178 34.45 40.55 -29.86
C GLN A 178 33.07 40.95 -29.33
N GLN A 179 32.84 40.83 -28.02
CA GLN A 179 31.59 41.27 -27.38
C GLN A 179 31.32 42.77 -27.57
N ARG A 180 32.34 43.63 -27.48
CA ARG A 180 32.21 45.06 -27.78
C ARG A 180 31.84 45.32 -29.24
N GLN A 181 32.45 44.60 -30.19
CA GLN A 181 32.14 44.72 -31.61
C GLN A 181 30.72 44.23 -31.92
N GLU A 182 30.30 43.14 -31.29
CA GLU A 182 28.96 42.56 -31.43
C GLU A 182 27.89 43.47 -30.83
N ALA A 183 28.14 44.04 -29.64
CA ALA A 183 27.27 45.05 -29.04
C ALA A 183 27.16 46.31 -29.92
N ALA A 184 28.27 46.76 -30.52
CA ALA A 184 28.26 47.89 -31.46
C ALA A 184 27.51 47.58 -32.77
N LYS A 185 27.59 46.35 -33.28
CA LYS A 185 26.79 45.88 -34.43
C LYS A 185 25.30 45.84 -34.07
N ASN A 186 24.94 45.29 -32.92
CA ASN A 186 23.56 45.21 -32.45
C ASN A 186 22.95 46.60 -32.25
N SER A 187 23.70 47.55 -31.67
CA SER A 187 23.28 48.95 -31.56
C SER A 187 23.02 49.60 -32.94
N LYS A 188 23.90 49.40 -33.93
CA LYS A 188 23.67 49.89 -35.30
C LYS A 188 22.41 49.28 -35.94
N VAL A 189 22.15 47.99 -35.70
CA VAL A 189 20.93 47.31 -36.19
C VAL A 189 19.68 47.87 -35.52
N GLU A 190 19.70 48.13 -34.22
CA GLU A 190 18.58 48.77 -33.50
C GLU A 190 18.31 50.18 -34.01
N THR A 191 19.36 50.97 -34.30
CA THR A 191 19.18 52.29 -34.91
C THR A 191 18.57 52.21 -36.31
N MET A 192 18.97 51.24 -37.14
CA MET A 192 18.37 51.03 -38.46
C MET A 192 16.91 50.58 -38.38
N LYS A 193 16.57 49.67 -37.45
CA LYS A 193 15.18 49.27 -37.18
C LYS A 193 14.32 50.47 -36.77
N SER A 194 14.86 51.37 -35.94
CA SER A 194 14.17 52.61 -35.55
C SER A 194 13.91 53.54 -36.73
N VAL A 195 14.89 53.72 -37.63
CA VAL A 195 14.74 54.54 -38.85
C VAL A 195 13.67 53.95 -39.79
N ILE A 196 13.71 52.64 -40.05
CA ILE A 196 12.72 51.95 -40.89
C ILE A 196 11.32 52.11 -40.30
N HIS A 197 11.16 51.90 -38.99
CA HIS A 197 9.87 52.05 -38.31
C HIS A 197 9.32 53.49 -38.45
N LYS A 198 10.18 54.52 -38.33
CA LYS A 198 9.79 55.92 -38.56
C LYS A 198 9.34 56.17 -40.00
N ILE A 199 10.00 55.58 -41.00
CA ILE A 199 9.61 55.68 -42.42
C ILE A 199 8.23 55.04 -42.66
N TYR A 200 7.98 53.84 -42.12
CA TYR A 200 6.68 53.17 -42.24
C TYR A 200 5.54 53.97 -41.60
N ILE A 201 5.77 54.56 -40.41
CA ILE A 201 4.78 55.45 -39.78
C ILE A 201 4.51 56.67 -40.67
N PHE A 202 5.56 57.28 -41.24
CA PHE A 202 5.41 58.45 -42.11
C PHE A 202 4.62 58.11 -43.38
N TYR A 203 4.91 56.97 -44.00
CA TYR A 203 4.16 56.47 -45.17
C TYR A 203 2.70 56.17 -44.83
N PHE A 204 2.43 55.55 -43.68
CA PHE A 204 1.08 55.28 -43.20
C PHE A 204 0.28 56.57 -42.95
N ILE A 205 0.88 57.57 -42.30
CA ILE A 205 0.26 58.89 -42.09
C ILE A 205 0.00 59.58 -43.44
N PHE A 206 0.95 59.51 -44.38
CA PHE A 206 0.78 60.06 -45.73
C PHE A 206 -0.38 59.39 -46.48
N GLN A 207 -0.49 58.06 -46.42
CA GLN A 207 -1.53 57.29 -47.10
C GLN A 207 -2.93 57.56 -46.50
N VAL A 208 -3.04 57.68 -45.17
CA VAL A 208 -4.28 58.10 -44.48
C VAL A 208 -4.65 59.55 -44.86
N SER A 209 -3.66 60.44 -45.01
CA SER A 209 -3.90 61.82 -45.42
C SER A 209 -4.40 61.91 -46.87
N GLN A 210 -3.80 61.16 -47.79
CA GLN A 210 -4.30 61.04 -49.17
C GLN A 210 -5.73 60.50 -49.18
N HIS A 211 -6.02 59.44 -48.42
CA HIS A 211 -7.38 58.90 -48.32
C HIS A 211 -8.42 59.90 -47.79
N LYS A 212 -8.04 60.74 -46.82
CA LYS A 212 -8.90 61.84 -46.33
C LYS A 212 -9.12 62.92 -47.40
N ILE A 213 -8.08 63.30 -48.15
CA ILE A 213 -8.18 64.25 -49.26
C ILE A 213 -9.12 63.71 -50.36
N TYR A 214 -8.94 62.44 -50.76
CA TYR A 214 -9.82 61.79 -51.74
C TYR A 214 -11.27 61.64 -51.25
N ALA A 215 -11.50 61.38 -49.96
CA ALA A 215 -12.85 61.29 -49.40
C ALA A 215 -13.56 62.66 -49.33
N GLN A 216 -12.81 63.76 -49.30
CA GLN A 216 -13.35 65.12 -49.19
C GLN A 216 -13.63 65.77 -50.56
N CYS A 217 -13.17 65.17 -51.66
CA CYS A 217 -13.49 65.58 -53.03
C CYS A 217 -14.67 64.80 -53.67
N VAL A 218 -15.27 63.84 -52.97
CA VAL A 218 -16.36 62.98 -53.48
C VAL A 218 -17.74 63.33 -52.88
N TYR A 219 -17.84 64.46 -52.17
CA TYR A 219 -19.10 65.07 -51.72
C TYR A 219 -19.09 66.56 -52.04
#